data_AF-A0A933J6I1-F1
#
_entry.id   AF-A0A933J6I1-F1
#
_cell.length_a   1.000
_cell.length_b   1.000
_cell.length_c   1.000
_cell.angle_alpha   90.00
_cell.angle_beta   90.00
_cell.angle_gamma   90.00
#
_symmetry.space_group_name_H-M   'P 1'
#
loop_
_entity.id
_entity.type
_entity.pdbx_description
1 polymer ?
#
loop_
_entity_poly.entity_id
_entity_poly.type
_entity_poly.pdbx_seq_one_letter_code
_entity_poly.pdbx_strand_id
1 'polypeptide(L)'
;MELLLISLLVVVILWFVLKPDWAPKPPDTAQWTEKASQASKQATAKARQASEQATAKAGQMYQGARGRIKFRSDTGDLAKQFKQWVSESALPKRVDLYNSLPASAEGFAIWLSGLGEQEQEQFTQKVAHFCGTLNFDLAWLTDPEINRDPDLKKAVEDAVLLYSLAAWRANNVQQDVTSFLAYRAWLANPNQHKAFGQKLHQALIKQGLVTVPPELYLAPEQERVEQALTAIRKVADESPAAFHLALREVSGATASAMPAAPAPAPATPAPTLAPTPAPTVPGSVA
;
A
#
# COMPACT_ATOMS: atom_id res chain seq x y z
N MET A 1 -3.64 97.89 3.14
CA MET A 1 -4.78 97.33 2.39
C MET A 1 -4.50 95.94 1.82
N GLU A 2 -3.26 95.58 1.47
CA GLU A 2 -2.94 94.28 0.82
C GLU A 2 -3.18 93.03 1.68
N LEU A 3 -2.99 93.10 3.00
CA LEU A 3 -3.18 91.94 3.90
C LEU A 3 -4.63 91.44 3.98
N LEU A 4 -5.63 92.32 3.79
CA LEU A 4 -7.04 91.94 3.78
C LEU A 4 -7.43 91.16 2.51
N LEU A 5 -6.79 91.47 1.39
CA LEU A 5 -7.09 90.85 0.09
C LEU A 5 -6.53 89.42 0.02
N ILE A 6 -5.34 89.20 0.60
CA ILE A 6 -4.74 87.87 0.74
C ILE A 6 -5.60 87.01 1.68
N SER A 7 -6.08 87.57 2.80
CA SER A 7 -6.93 86.82 3.74
C SER A 7 -8.25 86.39 3.11
N LEU A 8 -8.89 87.23 2.30
CA LEU A 8 -10.12 86.89 1.59
C LEU A 8 -9.90 85.80 0.53
N LEU A 9 -8.79 85.88 -0.21
CA LEU A 9 -8.47 84.91 -1.25
C LEU A 9 -8.15 83.53 -0.67
N VAL A 10 -7.46 83.47 0.47
CA VAL A 10 -7.22 82.21 1.20
C VAL A 10 -8.54 81.60 1.66
N VAL A 11 -9.49 82.40 2.19
CA VAL A 11 -10.79 81.90 2.63
C VAL A 11 -11.62 81.35 1.47
N VAL A 12 -11.61 82.01 0.30
CA VAL A 12 -12.32 81.52 -0.89
C VAL A 12 -11.72 80.22 -1.42
N ILE A 13 -10.38 80.13 -1.48
CA ILE A 13 -9.69 78.89 -1.89
C ILE A 13 -9.98 77.77 -0.87
N LEU A 14 -9.90 78.06 0.43
CA LEU A 14 -10.21 77.07 1.48
C LEU A 14 -11.66 76.58 1.35
N TRP A 15 -12.60 77.48 1.09
CA TRP A 15 -14.01 77.15 0.92
C TRP A 15 -14.25 76.27 -0.32
N PHE A 16 -13.57 76.56 -1.43
CA PHE A 16 -13.66 75.78 -2.67
C PHE A 16 -13.02 74.38 -2.54
N VAL A 17 -11.97 74.26 -1.73
CA VAL A 17 -11.31 72.98 -1.41
C VAL A 17 -12.13 72.15 -0.41
N LEU A 18 -12.79 72.79 0.55
CA LEU A 18 -13.54 72.11 1.61
C LEU A 18 -14.94 71.65 1.19
N LYS A 19 -15.51 72.19 0.11
CA LYS A 19 -16.83 71.81 -0.40
C LYS A 19 -16.82 71.53 -1.92
N PRO A 20 -16.35 70.35 -2.36
CA PRO A 20 -16.31 70.00 -3.76
C PRO A 20 -17.70 69.55 -4.25
N ASP A 21 -18.70 70.44 -4.21
CA ASP A 21 -20.06 70.16 -4.73
C ASP A 21 -20.09 70.03 -6.27
N TRP A 22 -18.96 70.31 -6.94
CA TRP A 22 -18.77 70.17 -8.39
C TRP A 22 -18.28 68.77 -8.80
N ALA A 23 -17.86 67.92 -7.86
CA ALA A 23 -17.38 66.58 -8.20
C ALA A 23 -18.58 65.66 -8.50
N PRO A 24 -18.60 64.95 -9.65
CA PRO A 24 -19.65 63.98 -9.93
C PRO A 24 -19.67 62.93 -8.83
N LYS A 25 -20.86 62.62 -8.31
CA LYS A 25 -21.01 61.59 -7.28
C LYS A 25 -20.32 60.31 -7.75
N PRO A 26 -19.44 59.70 -6.93
CA PRO A 26 -18.78 58.46 -7.33
C PRO A 26 -19.86 57.42 -7.69
N PRO A 27 -19.66 56.64 -8.76
CA PRO A 27 -20.59 55.59 -9.11
C PRO A 27 -20.78 54.68 -7.90
N ASP A 28 -22.02 54.22 -7.69
CA ASP A 28 -22.37 53.35 -6.57
C ASP A 28 -21.61 52.01 -6.68
N THR A 29 -20.41 51.96 -6.09
CA THR A 29 -19.53 50.79 -6.14
C THR A 29 -20.16 49.60 -5.41
N ALA A 30 -21.09 49.84 -4.47
CA ALA A 30 -21.78 48.77 -3.77
C ALA A 30 -22.60 47.92 -4.74
N GLN A 31 -23.38 48.57 -5.61
CA GLN A 31 -24.16 47.86 -6.65
C GLN A 31 -23.28 47.08 -7.63
N TRP A 32 -22.10 47.61 -7.96
CA TRP A 32 -21.15 46.92 -8.84
C TRP A 32 -20.54 45.69 -8.18
N THR A 33 -20.15 45.79 -6.90
CA THR A 33 -19.62 44.64 -6.16
C THR A 33 -20.66 43.55 -5.95
N GLU A 34 -21.93 43.92 -5.72
CA GLU A 34 -23.02 42.96 -5.59
C GLU A 34 -23.31 42.26 -6.93
N LYS A 35 -23.39 43.00 -8.04
CA LYS A 35 -23.56 42.42 -9.38
C LYS A 35 -22.40 41.50 -9.76
N ALA A 36 -21.16 41.90 -9.48
CA ALA A 36 -19.98 41.08 -9.75
C ALA A 36 -19.99 39.79 -8.91
N SER A 37 -20.37 39.87 -7.63
CA SER A 37 -20.51 38.71 -6.74
C SER A 37 -21.61 37.75 -7.22
N GLN A 38 -22.78 38.28 -7.63
CA GLN A 38 -23.87 37.48 -8.17
C GLN A 38 -23.48 36.80 -9.50
N ALA A 39 -22.82 37.54 -10.41
CA ALA A 39 -22.34 36.98 -11.68
C ALA A 39 -21.31 35.86 -11.46
N SER A 40 -20.38 36.05 -10.52
CA SER A 40 -19.40 35.03 -10.14
C SER A 40 -20.08 33.77 -9.58
N LYS A 41 -21.05 33.91 -8.65
CA LYS A 41 -21.82 32.78 -8.12
C LYS A 41 -22.56 32.02 -9.21
N GLN A 42 -23.19 32.73 -10.15
CA GLN A 42 -23.89 32.12 -11.28
C GLN A 42 -22.94 31.39 -12.24
N ALA A 43 -21.76 31.96 -12.52
CA ALA A 43 -20.75 31.33 -13.36
C ALA A 43 -20.24 30.02 -12.73
N THR A 44 -19.95 30.02 -11.43
CA THR A 44 -19.51 28.81 -10.70
C THR A 44 -20.61 27.74 -10.66
N ALA A 45 -21.86 28.13 -10.44
CA ALA A 45 -23.00 27.20 -10.46
C ALA A 45 -23.17 26.55 -11.84
N LYS A 46 -23.09 27.34 -12.92
CA LYS A 46 -23.16 26.81 -14.30
C LYS A 46 -21.98 25.90 -14.63
N ALA A 47 -20.77 26.24 -14.22
CA ALA A 47 -19.59 25.41 -14.43
C ALA A 47 -19.72 24.06 -13.70
N ARG A 48 -20.22 24.07 -12.47
CA ARG A 48 -20.48 22.84 -11.70
C ARG A 48 -21.56 21.98 -12.37
N GLN A 49 -22.67 22.58 -12.79
CA GLN A 49 -23.74 21.85 -13.49
C GLN A 49 -23.26 21.25 -14.82
N ALA A 50 -22.46 21.99 -15.60
CA ALA A 50 -21.88 21.49 -16.83
C ALA A 50 -20.90 20.32 -16.58
N SER A 51 -20.09 20.41 -15.53
CA SER A 51 -19.20 19.33 -15.10
C SER A 51 -20.00 18.09 -14.68
N GLU A 52 -21.05 18.24 -13.87
CA GLU A 52 -21.91 17.15 -13.41
C GLU A 52 -22.65 16.48 -14.59
N GLN A 53 -23.12 17.26 -15.57
CA GLN A 53 -23.71 16.73 -16.79
C GLN A 53 -22.70 16.00 -17.67
N ALA A 54 -21.46 16.50 -17.78
CA ALA A 54 -20.39 15.85 -18.52
C ALA A 54 -19.99 14.52 -17.89
N THR A 55 -19.80 14.46 -16.57
CA THR A 55 -19.52 13.21 -15.86
C THR A 55 -20.69 12.24 -15.90
N ALA A 56 -21.94 12.71 -15.79
CA ALA A 56 -23.12 11.86 -15.94
C ALA A 56 -23.23 11.26 -17.35
N LYS A 57 -23.03 12.07 -18.40
CA LYS A 57 -23.07 11.62 -19.79
C LYS A 57 -21.93 10.66 -20.11
N ALA A 58 -20.72 10.95 -19.63
CA ALA A 58 -19.60 10.02 -19.71
C ALA A 58 -19.95 8.70 -19.02
N GLY A 59 -20.44 8.76 -17.77
CA GLY A 59 -20.89 7.58 -17.01
C GLY A 59 -21.94 6.75 -17.75
N GLN A 60 -22.94 7.38 -18.38
CA GLN A 60 -23.94 6.68 -19.19
C GLN A 60 -23.34 6.02 -20.44
N MET A 61 -22.43 6.69 -21.13
CA MET A 61 -21.71 6.09 -22.27
C MET A 61 -20.88 4.89 -21.84
N TYR A 62 -20.15 5.00 -20.73
CA TYR A 62 -19.38 3.90 -20.16
C TYR A 62 -20.26 2.75 -19.68
N GLN A 63 -21.41 3.01 -19.05
CA GLN A 63 -22.36 1.96 -18.66
C GLN A 63 -22.96 1.24 -19.87
N GLY A 64 -23.31 1.99 -20.92
CA GLY A 64 -23.81 1.40 -22.17
C GLY A 64 -22.77 0.55 -22.90
N ALA A 65 -21.49 0.94 -22.86
CA ALA A 65 -20.39 0.12 -23.36
C ALA A 65 -20.15 -1.12 -22.48
N ARG A 66 -20.15 -0.94 -21.16
CA ARG A 66 -19.96 -2.03 -20.17
C ARG A 66 -21.06 -3.10 -20.26
N GLY A 67 -22.30 -2.72 -20.57
CA GLY A 67 -23.40 -3.68 -20.80
C GLY A 67 -23.27 -4.49 -22.10
N ARG A 68 -22.47 -4.03 -23.07
CA ARG A 68 -22.19 -4.78 -24.32
C ARG A 68 -20.99 -5.69 -24.21
N ILE A 69 -20.06 -5.41 -23.29
CA ILE A 69 -19.03 -6.37 -22.88
C ILE A 69 -19.77 -7.42 -22.04
N LYS A 70 -20.37 -8.39 -22.72
CA LYS A 70 -20.77 -9.64 -22.08
C LYS A 70 -19.49 -10.23 -21.52
N PHE A 71 -19.21 -10.00 -20.23
CA PHE A 71 -18.22 -10.77 -19.48
C PHE A 71 -18.52 -12.22 -19.83
N ARG A 72 -17.65 -12.83 -20.64
CA ARG A 72 -17.82 -14.19 -21.13
C ARG A 72 -17.80 -15.06 -19.88
N SER A 73 -18.98 -15.46 -19.41
CA SER A 73 -19.21 -15.96 -18.05
C SER A 73 -18.74 -17.39 -17.86
N ASP A 74 -17.85 -17.88 -18.71
CA ASP A 74 -17.21 -19.17 -18.47
C ASP A 74 -16.01 -18.95 -17.54
N THR A 75 -16.32 -18.80 -16.26
CA THR A 75 -15.33 -18.58 -15.20
C THR A 75 -14.31 -19.73 -15.10
N GLY A 76 -14.71 -20.95 -15.47
CA GLY A 76 -13.82 -22.11 -15.44
C GLY A 76 -12.73 -22.01 -16.51
N ASP A 77 -13.09 -21.58 -17.72
CA ASP A 77 -12.12 -21.34 -18.79
C ASP A 77 -11.20 -20.15 -18.49
N LEU A 78 -11.72 -19.10 -17.84
CA LEU A 78 -10.92 -17.94 -17.46
C LEU A 78 -9.84 -18.30 -16.43
N ALA A 79 -10.15 -19.13 -15.43
CA ALA A 79 -9.19 -19.58 -14.43
C ALA A 79 -8.06 -20.42 -15.04
N LYS A 80 -8.37 -21.26 -16.03
CA LYS A 80 -7.38 -22.05 -16.78
C LYS A 80 -6.48 -21.15 -17.63
N GLN A 81 -7.06 -20.20 -18.37
CA GLN A 81 -6.32 -19.24 -19.18
C GLN A 81 -5.39 -18.37 -18.32
N PHE A 82 -5.88 -17.89 -17.18
CA PHE A 82 -5.07 -17.12 -16.25
C PHE A 82 -3.91 -17.95 -15.69
N LYS A 83 -4.15 -19.18 -15.23
CA LYS A 83 -3.09 -20.08 -14.76
C LYS A 83 -2.06 -20.36 -15.85
N GLN A 84 -2.52 -20.64 -17.07
CA GLN A 84 -1.65 -20.87 -18.22
C GLN A 84 -0.78 -19.63 -18.48
N TRP A 85 -1.37 -18.44 -18.53
CA TRP A 85 -0.65 -17.19 -18.72
C TRP A 85 0.41 -16.95 -17.62
N VAL A 86 0.08 -17.22 -16.34
CA VAL A 86 1.05 -17.16 -15.23
C VAL A 86 2.15 -18.23 -15.34
N SER A 87 1.83 -19.40 -15.88
CA SER A 87 2.76 -20.53 -15.98
C SER A 87 3.63 -20.49 -17.24
N GLU A 88 3.34 -19.58 -18.18
CA GLU A 88 4.15 -19.42 -19.38
C GLU A 88 5.56 -18.94 -19.02
N SER A 89 6.55 -19.74 -19.40
CA SER A 89 7.98 -19.48 -19.19
C SER A 89 8.50 -18.18 -19.84
N ALA A 90 7.66 -17.51 -20.63
CA ALA A 90 7.95 -16.24 -21.25
C ALA A 90 7.64 -15.03 -20.36
N LEU A 91 6.94 -15.17 -19.22
CA LEU A 91 6.62 -14.01 -18.36
C LEU A 91 7.83 -13.19 -17.89
N PRO A 92 8.96 -13.80 -17.47
CA PRO A 92 10.15 -13.02 -17.10
C PRO A 92 10.69 -12.17 -18.26
N LYS A 93 10.39 -12.54 -19.51
CA LYS A 93 10.81 -11.80 -20.71
C LYS A 93 9.79 -10.74 -21.16
N ARG A 94 8.51 -10.89 -20.80
CA ARG A 94 7.42 -10.00 -21.23
C ARG A 94 7.16 -8.86 -20.24
N VAL A 95 7.33 -9.14 -18.95
CA VAL A 95 6.94 -8.24 -17.87
C VAL A 95 8.18 -7.79 -17.09
N ASP A 96 8.55 -6.51 -17.23
CA ASP A 96 9.74 -5.95 -16.57
C ASP A 96 9.63 -6.01 -15.04
N LEU A 97 8.40 -5.89 -14.52
CA LEU A 97 8.10 -6.01 -13.09
C LEU A 97 8.45 -7.38 -12.50
N TYR A 98 8.45 -8.44 -13.31
CA TYR A 98 8.85 -9.78 -12.87
C TYR A 98 10.33 -9.78 -12.48
N ASN A 99 11.17 -9.07 -13.23
CA ASN A 99 12.61 -8.99 -13.02
C ASN A 99 12.99 -8.08 -11.85
N SER A 100 12.14 -7.10 -11.49
CA SER A 100 12.39 -6.24 -10.33
C SER A 100 12.01 -6.90 -8.99
N LEU A 101 11.18 -7.96 -9.02
CA LEU A 101 10.67 -8.64 -7.83
C LEU A 101 10.72 -10.18 -7.94
N PRO A 102 11.88 -10.79 -8.26
CA PRO A 102 11.96 -12.21 -8.64
C PRO A 102 11.47 -13.16 -7.53
N ALA A 103 11.88 -12.93 -6.28
CA ALA A 103 11.45 -13.76 -5.14
C ALA A 103 9.94 -13.70 -4.88
N SER A 104 9.29 -12.57 -5.19
CA SER A 104 7.84 -12.44 -5.09
C SER A 104 7.14 -13.22 -6.20
N ALA A 105 7.68 -13.17 -7.41
CA ALA A 105 7.05 -13.76 -8.58
C ALA A 105 7.14 -15.28 -8.58
N GLU A 106 8.27 -15.85 -8.16
CA GLU A 106 8.42 -17.30 -7.96
C GLU A 106 7.49 -17.81 -6.84
N GLY A 107 7.48 -17.14 -5.69
CA GLY A 107 6.59 -17.49 -4.58
C GLY A 107 5.10 -17.43 -4.95
N PHE A 108 4.72 -16.45 -5.77
CA PHE A 108 3.37 -16.33 -6.33
C PHE A 108 3.03 -17.49 -7.26
N ALA A 109 3.92 -17.85 -8.20
CA ALA A 109 3.68 -18.95 -9.13
C ALA A 109 3.54 -20.29 -8.40
N ILE A 110 4.40 -20.56 -7.41
CA ILE A 110 4.31 -21.76 -6.55
C ILE A 110 2.97 -21.75 -5.81
N TRP A 111 2.62 -20.65 -5.15
CA TRP A 111 1.35 -20.52 -4.44
C TRP A 111 0.15 -20.77 -5.35
N LEU A 112 0.09 -20.12 -6.51
CA LEU A 112 -0.99 -20.27 -7.48
C LEU A 112 -1.10 -21.71 -8.00
N SER A 113 0.03 -22.40 -8.17
CA SER A 113 0.05 -23.80 -8.60
C SER A 113 -0.47 -24.77 -7.54
N GLY A 114 -0.33 -24.42 -6.25
CA GLY A 114 -0.78 -25.23 -5.11
C GLY A 114 -2.23 -24.99 -4.70
N LEU A 115 -2.90 -23.97 -5.24
CA LEU A 115 -4.32 -23.73 -4.98
C LEU A 115 -5.20 -24.85 -5.55
N GLY A 116 -6.26 -25.21 -4.81
CA GLY A 116 -7.32 -26.05 -5.34
C GLY A 116 -8.11 -25.34 -6.45
N GLU A 117 -8.84 -26.10 -7.28
CA GLU A 117 -9.62 -25.54 -8.40
C GLU A 117 -10.58 -24.43 -7.96
N GLN A 118 -11.33 -24.66 -6.86
CA GLN A 118 -12.25 -23.68 -6.30
C GLN A 118 -11.54 -22.40 -5.82
N GLU A 119 -10.37 -22.51 -5.19
CA GLU A 119 -9.60 -21.35 -4.71
C GLU A 119 -9.02 -20.55 -5.88
N GLN A 120 -8.57 -21.26 -6.92
CA GLN A 120 -8.05 -20.67 -8.15
C GLN A 120 -9.15 -19.91 -8.90
N GLU A 121 -10.36 -20.45 -8.98
CA GLU A 121 -11.53 -19.76 -9.55
C GLU A 121 -11.86 -18.49 -8.76
N GLN A 122 -11.93 -18.57 -7.42
CA GLN A 122 -12.19 -17.41 -6.57
C GLN A 122 -11.12 -16.33 -6.72
N PHE A 123 -9.84 -16.72 -6.79
CA PHE A 123 -8.75 -15.79 -7.03
C PHE A 123 -8.88 -15.13 -8.41
N THR A 124 -9.13 -15.93 -9.46
CA THR A 124 -9.34 -15.42 -10.82
C THR A 124 -10.50 -14.45 -10.89
N GLN A 125 -11.62 -14.73 -10.20
CA GLN A 125 -12.76 -13.81 -10.14
C GLN A 125 -12.40 -12.47 -9.48
N LYS A 126 -11.58 -12.47 -8.42
CA LYS A 126 -11.08 -11.23 -7.80
C LYS A 126 -10.20 -10.44 -8.77
N VAL A 127 -9.30 -11.10 -9.48
CA VAL A 127 -8.45 -10.49 -10.51
C VAL A 127 -9.31 -9.93 -11.65
N ALA A 128 -10.27 -10.70 -12.17
CA ALA A 128 -11.17 -10.26 -13.22
C ALA A 128 -12.04 -9.07 -12.78
N HIS A 129 -12.51 -9.08 -11.52
CA HIS A 129 -13.23 -7.95 -10.96
C HIS A 129 -12.37 -6.68 -10.93
N PHE A 130 -11.11 -6.79 -10.48
CA PHE A 130 -10.14 -5.69 -10.50
C PHE A 130 -9.88 -5.18 -11.94
N CYS A 131 -9.69 -6.07 -12.91
CA CYS A 131 -9.56 -5.68 -14.32
C CYS A 131 -10.79 -4.86 -14.77
N GLY A 132 -11.98 -5.33 -14.40
CA GLY A 132 -13.24 -4.66 -14.67
C GLY A 132 -13.40 -3.28 -13.99
N THR A 133 -12.73 -3.01 -12.87
CA THR A 133 -12.72 -1.65 -12.26
C THR A 133 -11.81 -0.70 -13.03
N LEU A 134 -10.82 -1.22 -13.74
CA LEU A 134 -9.93 -0.48 -14.65
C LEU A 134 -10.44 -0.41 -16.09
N ASN A 135 -11.65 -0.93 -16.35
CA ASN A 135 -12.30 -0.97 -17.67
C ASN A 135 -11.58 -1.84 -18.72
N PHE A 136 -10.90 -2.91 -18.32
CA PHE A 136 -10.44 -3.95 -19.26
C PHE A 136 -10.89 -5.35 -18.81
N ASP A 137 -10.92 -6.30 -19.75
CA ASP A 137 -11.28 -7.69 -19.48
C ASP A 137 -10.02 -8.52 -19.22
N LEU A 138 -10.08 -9.43 -18.26
CA LEU A 138 -8.98 -10.37 -18.00
C LEU A 138 -8.73 -11.29 -19.21
N ALA A 139 -9.77 -11.58 -20.00
CA ALA A 139 -9.64 -12.35 -21.24
C ALA A 139 -8.72 -11.69 -22.28
N TRP A 140 -8.46 -10.37 -22.16
CA TRP A 140 -7.55 -9.67 -23.07
C TRP A 140 -6.11 -10.16 -22.98
N LEU A 141 -5.70 -10.82 -21.88
CA LEU A 141 -4.35 -11.38 -21.76
C LEU A 141 -4.03 -12.43 -22.83
N THR A 142 -5.06 -13.15 -23.30
CA THR A 142 -4.96 -14.20 -24.31
C THR A 142 -5.58 -13.79 -25.65
N ASP A 143 -6.18 -12.60 -25.73
CA ASP A 143 -6.88 -12.13 -26.92
C ASP A 143 -5.90 -11.78 -28.05
N PRO A 144 -6.07 -12.32 -29.27
CA PRO A 144 -5.22 -11.94 -30.41
C PRO A 144 -5.37 -10.46 -30.82
N GLU A 145 -6.47 -9.78 -30.51
CA GLU A 145 -6.69 -8.39 -30.89
C GLU A 145 -5.78 -7.42 -30.14
N ILE A 146 -5.51 -7.67 -28.85
CA ILE A 146 -4.60 -6.81 -28.08
C ILE A 146 -3.16 -6.91 -28.58
N ASN A 147 -2.77 -8.00 -29.25
CA ASN A 147 -1.44 -8.16 -29.84
C ASN A 147 -1.15 -7.14 -30.96
N ARG A 148 -2.17 -6.43 -31.46
CA ARG A 148 -1.98 -5.34 -32.42
C ARG A 148 -1.34 -4.10 -31.78
N ASP A 149 -1.44 -3.96 -30.47
CA ASP A 149 -0.85 -2.90 -29.68
C ASP A 149 0.00 -3.51 -28.54
N PRO A 150 1.30 -3.75 -28.79
CA PRO A 150 2.16 -4.43 -27.83
C PRO A 150 2.39 -3.62 -26.56
N ASP A 151 2.35 -2.28 -26.65
CA ASP A 151 2.53 -1.40 -25.49
C ASP A 151 1.31 -1.46 -24.58
N LEU A 152 0.10 -1.43 -25.16
CA LEU A 152 -1.14 -1.63 -24.41
C LEU A 152 -1.18 -3.02 -23.77
N LYS A 153 -0.83 -4.07 -24.52
CA LYS A 153 -0.78 -5.43 -23.99
C LYS A 153 0.14 -5.51 -22.77
N LYS A 154 1.35 -4.98 -22.89
CA LYS A 154 2.32 -4.96 -21.80
C LYS A 154 1.79 -4.23 -20.57
N ALA A 155 1.15 -3.07 -20.75
CA ALA A 155 0.56 -2.33 -19.65
C ALA A 155 -0.56 -3.11 -18.94
N VAL A 156 -1.39 -3.86 -19.68
CA VAL A 156 -2.42 -4.75 -19.11
C VAL A 156 -1.79 -5.92 -18.36
N GLU A 157 -0.78 -6.58 -18.94
CA GLU A 157 -0.04 -7.68 -18.30
C GLU A 157 0.62 -7.21 -16.98
N ASP A 158 1.27 -6.04 -17.00
CA ASP A 158 1.90 -5.42 -15.83
C ASP A 158 0.88 -5.12 -14.73
N ALA A 159 -0.28 -4.53 -15.09
CA ALA A 159 -1.33 -4.21 -14.14
C ALA A 159 -1.92 -5.45 -13.46
N VAL A 160 -2.20 -6.51 -14.26
CA VAL A 160 -2.73 -7.77 -13.73
C VAL A 160 -1.69 -8.46 -12.83
N LEU A 161 -0.43 -8.51 -13.26
CA LEU A 161 0.63 -9.12 -12.45
C LEU A 161 0.81 -8.38 -11.13
N LEU A 162 0.87 -7.05 -11.16
CA LEU A 162 1.07 -6.24 -9.97
C LEU A 162 -0.06 -6.43 -8.95
N TYR A 163 -1.31 -6.44 -9.42
CA TYR A 163 -2.45 -6.72 -8.55
C TYR A 163 -2.38 -8.13 -7.97
N SER A 164 -2.05 -9.12 -8.79
CA SER A 164 -1.96 -10.52 -8.36
C SER A 164 -0.89 -10.72 -7.30
N LEU A 165 0.29 -10.11 -7.49
CA LEU A 165 1.37 -10.09 -6.51
C LEU A 165 0.97 -9.37 -5.23
N ALA A 166 0.29 -8.22 -5.32
CA ALA A 166 -0.19 -7.48 -4.17
C ALA A 166 -1.22 -8.28 -3.36
N ALA A 167 -2.17 -8.92 -4.05
CA ALA A 167 -3.18 -9.77 -3.42
C ALA A 167 -2.55 -11.00 -2.73
N TRP A 168 -1.60 -11.66 -3.39
CA TRP A 168 -0.84 -12.76 -2.80
C TRP A 168 -0.03 -12.32 -1.58
N ARG A 169 0.70 -11.20 -1.66
CA ARG A 169 1.44 -10.63 -0.52
C ARG A 169 0.51 -10.28 0.63
N ALA A 170 -0.63 -9.64 0.34
CA ALA A 170 -1.63 -9.32 1.35
C ALA A 170 -2.15 -10.58 2.05
N ASN A 171 -2.41 -11.66 1.30
CA ASN A 171 -2.83 -12.93 1.87
C ASN A 171 -1.76 -13.54 2.79
N ASN A 172 -0.48 -13.53 2.40
CA ASN A 172 0.61 -14.05 3.22
C ASN A 172 0.85 -13.25 4.51
N VAL A 173 0.62 -11.93 4.46
CA VAL A 173 0.83 -11.01 5.58
C VAL A 173 -0.43 -10.85 6.43
N GLN A 174 -1.60 -11.30 5.96
CA GLN A 174 -2.87 -11.18 6.69
C GLN A 174 -2.82 -11.83 8.07
N GLN A 175 -2.15 -12.98 8.18
CA GLN A 175 -1.92 -13.63 9.46
C GLN A 175 -1.05 -12.78 10.36
N ASP A 176 0.09 -12.28 9.86
CA ASP A 176 1.01 -11.42 10.62
C ASP A 176 0.31 -10.15 11.13
N VAL A 177 -0.52 -9.52 10.30
CA VAL A 177 -1.35 -8.36 10.69
C VAL A 177 -2.33 -8.75 11.79
N THR A 178 -2.99 -9.89 11.68
CA THR A 178 -3.93 -10.37 12.71
C THR A 178 -3.22 -10.62 14.04
N SER A 179 -2.07 -11.30 14.02
CA SER A 179 -1.27 -11.55 15.22
C SER A 179 -0.76 -10.24 15.84
N PHE A 180 -0.36 -9.28 15.00
CA PHE A 180 0.05 -7.94 15.46
C PHE A 180 -1.12 -7.15 16.08
N LEU A 181 -2.33 -7.22 15.51
CA LEU A 181 -3.51 -6.60 16.10
C LEU A 181 -3.87 -7.22 17.45
N ALA A 182 -3.77 -8.56 17.58
CA ALA A 182 -3.97 -9.24 18.86
C ALA A 182 -2.94 -8.79 19.92
N TYR A 183 -1.67 -8.65 19.52
CA TYR A 183 -0.63 -8.10 20.38
C TYR A 183 -0.93 -6.65 20.82
N ARG A 184 -1.37 -5.79 19.90
CA ARG A 184 -1.75 -4.41 20.24
C ARG A 184 -2.95 -4.34 21.19
N ALA A 185 -3.96 -5.19 20.99
CA ALA A 185 -5.10 -5.28 21.89
C ALA A 185 -4.68 -5.70 23.30
N TRP A 186 -3.78 -6.69 23.40
CA TRP A 186 -3.21 -7.10 24.68
C TRP A 186 -2.38 -5.99 25.34
N LEU A 187 -1.53 -5.27 24.61
CA LEU A 187 -0.78 -4.14 25.16
C LEU A 187 -1.68 -3.04 25.72
N ALA A 188 -2.82 -2.78 25.08
CA ALA A 188 -3.79 -1.79 25.55
C ALA A 188 -4.51 -2.25 26.82
N ASN A 189 -4.88 -3.54 26.91
CA ASN A 189 -5.62 -4.09 28.04
C ASN A 189 -5.10 -5.49 28.46
N PRO A 190 -3.95 -5.57 29.17
CA PRO A 190 -3.32 -6.85 29.50
C PRO A 190 -4.22 -7.76 30.34
N ASN A 191 -5.00 -7.16 31.24
CA ASN A 191 -5.92 -7.88 32.15
C ASN A 191 -7.13 -8.50 31.44
N GLN A 192 -7.57 -7.94 30.30
CA GLN A 192 -8.67 -8.52 29.51
C GLN A 192 -8.17 -9.65 28.59
N HIS A 193 -6.90 -9.58 28.18
CA HIS A 193 -6.28 -10.53 27.26
C HIS A 193 -5.22 -11.43 27.93
N LYS A 194 -5.42 -11.78 29.21
CA LYS A 194 -4.44 -12.55 30.01
C LYS A 194 -4.00 -13.85 29.35
N ALA A 195 -4.95 -14.62 28.81
CA ALA A 195 -4.65 -15.91 28.18
C ALA A 195 -3.72 -15.75 26.97
N PHE A 196 -3.87 -14.68 26.19
CA PHE A 196 -2.98 -14.39 25.06
C PHE A 196 -1.57 -14.04 25.55
N GLY A 197 -1.45 -13.10 26.51
CA GLY A 197 -0.17 -12.70 27.07
C GLY A 197 0.59 -13.87 27.73
N GLN A 198 -0.12 -14.74 28.44
CA GLN A 198 0.45 -15.95 29.05
C GLN A 198 0.98 -16.92 28.00
N LYS A 199 0.20 -17.20 26.94
CA LYS A 199 0.66 -18.05 25.83
C LYS A 199 1.87 -17.45 25.13
N LEU A 200 1.88 -16.14 24.90
CA LEU A 200 3.00 -15.44 24.28
C LEU A 200 4.26 -15.52 25.15
N HIS A 201 4.14 -15.24 26.45
CA HIS A 201 5.25 -15.37 27.39
C HIS A 201 5.81 -16.81 27.41
N GLN A 202 4.92 -17.81 27.45
CA GLN A 202 5.32 -19.22 27.40
C GLN A 202 6.03 -19.59 26.09
N ALA A 203 5.55 -19.09 24.94
CA ALA A 203 6.21 -19.31 23.66
C ALA A 203 7.63 -18.73 23.65
N LEU A 204 7.82 -17.52 24.18
CA LEU A 204 9.14 -16.90 24.30
C LEU A 204 10.07 -17.66 25.25
N ILE A 205 9.56 -18.21 26.36
CA ILE A 205 10.35 -19.06 27.27
C ILE A 205 10.77 -20.35 26.57
N LYS A 206 9.87 -21.02 25.84
CA LYS A 206 10.17 -22.24 25.09
C LYS A 206 11.27 -22.03 24.04
N GLN A 207 11.30 -20.85 23.42
CA GLN A 207 12.33 -20.45 22.46
C GLN A 207 13.64 -19.98 23.13
N GLY A 208 13.71 -19.97 24.47
CA GLY A 208 14.89 -19.54 25.23
C GLY A 208 15.15 -18.03 25.19
N LEU A 209 14.17 -17.23 24.77
CA LEU A 209 14.30 -15.77 24.65
C LEU A 209 14.03 -15.04 25.97
N VAL A 210 13.29 -15.67 26.89
CA VAL A 210 13.00 -15.14 28.22
C VAL A 210 13.36 -16.18 29.26
N THR A 211 14.15 -15.76 30.26
CA THR A 211 14.41 -16.54 31.47
C THR A 211 13.49 -16.04 32.58
N VAL A 212 12.78 -16.96 33.25
CA VAL A 212 11.88 -16.63 34.36
C VAL A 212 12.64 -16.76 35.69
N PRO A 213 12.82 -15.66 36.45
CA PRO A 213 13.35 -15.72 37.80
C PRO A 213 12.52 -16.64 38.71
N PRO A 214 13.14 -17.49 39.54
CA PRO A 214 12.43 -18.38 40.46
C PRO A 214 11.49 -17.65 41.42
N GLU A 215 11.78 -16.40 41.75
CA GLU A 215 11.00 -15.57 42.68
C GLU A 215 9.60 -15.27 42.14
N LEU A 216 9.44 -15.23 40.81
CA LEU A 216 8.14 -14.99 40.17
C LEU A 216 7.13 -16.12 40.36
N TYR A 217 7.57 -17.34 40.70
CA TYR A 217 6.63 -18.44 40.97
C TYR A 217 5.80 -18.19 42.23
N LEU A 218 6.32 -17.40 43.18
CA LEU A 218 5.65 -17.06 44.43
C LEU A 218 5.09 -15.62 44.44
N ALA A 219 5.45 -14.81 43.44
CA ALA A 219 5.00 -13.41 43.34
C ALA A 219 3.48 -13.29 43.12
N PRO A 220 2.83 -12.20 43.57
CA PRO A 220 1.44 -11.89 43.25
C PRO A 220 1.16 -11.88 41.74
N GLU A 221 -0.09 -12.14 41.35
CA GLU A 221 -0.47 -12.21 39.92
C GLU A 221 -0.15 -10.93 39.16
N GLN A 222 -0.34 -9.77 39.79
CA GLN A 222 -0.09 -8.47 39.17
C GLN A 222 1.40 -8.28 38.82
N GLU A 223 2.30 -8.60 39.75
CA GLU A 223 3.76 -8.55 39.51
C GLU A 223 4.18 -9.52 38.40
N ARG A 224 3.59 -10.73 38.35
CA ARG A 224 3.85 -11.68 37.27
C ARG A 224 3.43 -11.14 35.90
N VAL A 225 2.30 -10.46 35.81
CA VAL A 225 1.81 -9.84 34.57
C VAL A 225 2.70 -8.67 34.13
N GLU A 226 3.10 -7.80 35.07
CA GLU A 226 3.99 -6.67 34.79
C GLU A 226 5.37 -7.13 34.31
N GLN A 227 5.92 -8.17 34.94
CA GLN A 227 7.20 -8.74 34.55
C GLN A 227 7.12 -9.44 33.18
N ALA A 228 6.06 -10.21 32.92
CA ALA A 228 5.83 -10.81 31.61
C ALA A 228 5.71 -9.74 30.52
N LEU A 229 5.01 -8.64 30.80
CA LEU A 229 4.88 -7.51 29.87
C LEU A 229 6.23 -6.84 29.59
N THR A 230 7.04 -6.63 30.62
CA THR A 230 8.39 -6.07 30.49
C THR A 230 9.29 -6.99 29.67
N ALA A 231 9.29 -8.29 29.96
CA ALA A 231 10.08 -9.29 29.23
C ALA A 231 9.66 -9.40 27.76
N ILE A 232 8.35 -9.42 27.48
CA ILE A 232 7.83 -9.47 26.10
C ILE A 232 8.25 -8.23 25.30
N ARG A 233 8.15 -7.02 25.89
CA ARG A 233 8.60 -5.79 25.22
C ARG A 233 10.09 -5.81 24.93
N LYS A 234 10.89 -6.22 25.91
CA LYS A 234 12.34 -6.35 25.75
C LYS A 234 12.71 -7.28 24.59
N VAL A 235 12.07 -8.44 24.46
CA VAL A 235 12.33 -9.35 23.33
C VAL A 235 11.84 -8.79 22.00
N ALA A 236 10.72 -8.07 21.99
CA ALA A 236 10.24 -7.39 20.77
C ALA A 236 11.24 -6.35 20.26
N ASP A 237 11.92 -5.64 21.17
CA ASP A 237 12.94 -4.64 20.83
C ASP A 237 14.29 -5.26 20.47
N GLU A 238 14.75 -6.27 21.22
CA GLU A 238 16.07 -6.89 21.04
C GLU A 238 16.11 -7.94 19.91
N SER A 239 14.99 -8.60 19.62
CA SER A 239 14.91 -9.72 18.68
C SER A 239 13.57 -9.76 17.93
N PRO A 240 13.28 -8.77 17.07
CA PRO A 240 11.98 -8.62 16.43
C PRO A 240 11.58 -9.83 15.57
N ALA A 241 12.53 -10.45 14.87
CA ALA A 241 12.26 -11.63 14.04
C ALA A 241 11.79 -12.83 14.88
N ALA A 242 12.47 -13.11 16.00
CA ALA A 242 12.11 -14.21 16.90
C ALA A 242 10.78 -13.92 17.62
N PHE A 243 10.57 -12.67 18.03
CA PHE A 243 9.29 -12.21 18.56
C PHE A 243 8.12 -12.43 17.59
N HIS A 244 8.28 -12.07 16.31
CA HIS A 244 7.27 -12.30 15.28
C HIS A 244 6.95 -13.80 15.09
N LEU A 245 7.95 -14.68 15.16
CA LEU A 245 7.73 -16.13 15.09
C LEU A 245 6.91 -16.64 16.29
N ALA A 246 7.27 -16.25 17.51
CA ALA A 246 6.50 -16.58 18.71
C ALA A 246 5.06 -16.03 18.64
N LEU A 247 4.90 -14.82 18.11
CA LEU A 247 3.61 -14.19 17.95
C LEU A 247 2.70 -14.94 16.96
N ARG A 248 3.26 -15.41 15.84
CA ARG A 248 2.55 -16.27 14.88
C ARG A 248 2.10 -17.58 15.53
N GLU A 249 3.00 -18.25 16.24
CA GLU A 249 2.71 -19.50 16.97
C GLU A 249 1.50 -19.34 17.90
N VAL A 250 1.48 -18.29 18.71
CA VAL A 250 0.45 -18.05 19.72
C VAL A 250 -0.90 -17.68 19.12
N SER A 251 -0.89 -16.98 17.99
CA SER A 251 -2.10 -16.59 17.27
C SER A 251 -2.83 -17.77 16.60
N GLY A 252 -2.29 -18.99 16.69
CA GLY A 252 -2.83 -20.15 15.98
C GLY A 252 -2.58 -20.10 14.48
N ALA A 253 -1.72 -19.17 14.02
CA ALA A 253 -1.11 -19.22 12.70
C ALA A 253 -0.04 -20.32 12.68
N THR A 254 -0.43 -21.54 13.04
CA THR A 254 0.28 -22.75 12.64
C THR A 254 0.40 -22.64 11.14
N ALA A 255 1.64 -22.62 10.64
CA ALA A 255 1.95 -22.39 9.24
C ALA A 255 1.04 -23.26 8.34
N SER A 256 -0.07 -22.70 7.85
CA SER A 256 -0.80 -23.27 6.73
C SER A 256 0.15 -23.16 5.55
N ALA A 257 0.95 -24.20 5.40
CA ALA A 257 1.86 -24.53 4.31
C ALA A 257 2.15 -23.34 3.40
N MET A 258 2.87 -22.35 3.92
CA MET A 258 3.76 -21.62 3.04
C MET A 258 4.77 -22.69 2.60
N PRO A 259 4.90 -23.00 1.30
CA PRO A 259 6.00 -23.83 0.86
C PRO A 259 7.25 -23.15 1.40
N ALA A 260 7.95 -23.83 2.31
CA ALA A 260 9.14 -23.30 2.93
C ALA A 260 10.00 -22.78 1.78
N ALA A 261 10.30 -21.47 1.77
CA ALA A 261 11.26 -20.92 0.84
C ALA A 261 12.46 -21.88 0.88
N PRO A 262 12.90 -22.44 -0.26
CA PRO A 262 13.92 -23.47 -0.30
C PRO A 262 15.05 -22.99 0.60
N ALA A 263 15.32 -23.78 1.65
CA ALA A 263 16.33 -23.42 2.63
C ALA A 263 17.58 -23.00 1.86
N PRO A 264 18.20 -21.85 2.19
CA PRO A 264 19.41 -21.41 1.49
C PRO A 264 20.35 -22.61 1.45
N ALA A 265 20.72 -23.02 0.23
CA ALA A 265 21.53 -24.21 0.02
C ALA A 265 22.68 -24.16 1.03
N PRO A 266 22.94 -25.27 1.77
CA PRO A 266 23.97 -25.30 2.79
C PRO A 266 25.23 -24.70 2.17
N ALA A 267 25.71 -23.60 2.78
CA ALA A 267 26.85 -22.86 2.27
C ALA A 267 27.93 -23.87 1.92
N THR A 268 28.26 -23.95 0.62
CA THR A 268 29.32 -24.83 0.13
C THR A 268 30.52 -24.57 1.03
N PRO A 269 31.05 -25.59 1.73
CA PRO A 269 32.20 -25.39 2.59
C PRO A 269 33.27 -24.70 1.75
N ALA A 270 33.76 -23.56 2.24
CA ALA A 270 34.79 -22.80 1.58
C ALA A 270 35.92 -23.77 1.18
N PRO A 271 36.43 -23.70 -0.06
CA PRO A 271 37.50 -24.57 -0.50
C PRO A 271 38.64 -24.45 0.51
N THR A 272 38.93 -25.54 1.21
CA THR A 272 40.08 -25.68 2.08
C THR A 272 41.30 -25.31 1.23
N LEU A 273 41.85 -24.12 1.46
CA LEU A 273 43.09 -23.68 0.87
C LEU A 273 44.15 -24.73 1.20
N ALA A 274 44.60 -25.44 0.17
CA ALA A 274 45.70 -26.38 0.31
C ALA A 274 46.91 -25.63 0.89
N PRO A 275 47.63 -26.22 1.86
CA PRO A 275 48.79 -25.58 2.46
C PRO A 275 49.82 -25.27 1.39
N THR A 276 50.16 -23.97 1.26
CA THR A 276 51.22 -23.50 0.38
C THR A 276 52.54 -24.20 0.78
N PRO A 277 53.23 -24.88 -0.15
CA PRO A 277 54.51 -25.51 0.16
C PRO A 277 55.54 -24.43 0.56
N ALA A 278 56.26 -24.69 1.64
CA ALA A 278 57.28 -23.80 2.19
C ALA A 278 58.39 -23.53 1.15
N PRO A 279 58.94 -22.30 1.10
CA PRO A 279 60.02 -21.95 0.20
C PRO A 279 61.28 -22.77 0.54
N THR A 280 61.74 -23.56 -0.44
CA THR A 280 63.01 -24.28 -0.39
C THR A 280 64.15 -23.27 -0.38
N VAL A 281 64.88 -23.21 0.74
CA VAL A 281 66.12 -22.42 0.86
C VAL A 281 67.20 -23.10 0.04
N PRO A 282 67.76 -22.47 -1.01
CA PRO A 282 68.87 -23.04 -1.75
C PRO A 282 70.13 -23.03 -0.88
N GLY A 283 70.79 -24.19 -0.84
CA GLY A 283 71.97 -24.46 -0.04
C GLY A 283 73.13 -23.51 -0.32
N SER A 284 73.76 -23.08 0.77
CA SER A 284 75.06 -22.43 0.78
C SER A 284 76.12 -23.44 0.34
N VAL A 285 76.69 -23.22 -0.84
CA VAL A 285 77.87 -23.94 -1.32
C VAL A 285 79.10 -23.21 -0.80
N ALA A 286 79.97 -23.94 -0.10
CA ALA A 286 81.35 -23.54 0.17
C ALA A 286 82.27 -24.23 -0.85
#